data_AF-A0A2V9MHY0-F1
#
_entry.id   AF-A0A2V9MHY0-F1
#
_cell.length_a   1.000
_cell.length_b   1.000
_cell.length_c   1.000
_cell.angle_alpha   90.00
_cell.angle_beta   90.00
_cell.angle_gamma   90.00
#
_symmetry.space_group_name_H-M   'P 1'
#
loop_
_entity.id
_entity.type
_entity.pdbx_description
1 polymer ?
#
loop_
_entity_poly.entity_id
_entity_poly.type
_entity_poly.pdbx_seq_one_letter_code
_entity_poly.pdbx_strand_id
1 'polypeptide(L)'
;AMQLERAVAENRGAEGIILGGHGLFTWGNTQRECYLNSIRTIDQMGEFIAEHQKKNGASFGGAVCGPAVDRQQIAVKILPALRGAVSSNRRVIAHYADHEDALTFVNSKWVRELSALGTSCPDHFLRTRVCPMFVPWNSEAEDANTLKSRIHEQIGKYRIEYRKYYDSLATVDSPKLRDTNPSVVLIPGLGLFGFGKNKKEARITTEFFINAIHVMAGANALEDGSAGGHVPQARTAEQSKEFTQFHNYVALPRSEAFRIEYWTLEEAKLQRMPPEAEFSRKVALVVGGASGIGKEVASLLAKKGAQVVVADY
;
A
#
# COMPACT_ATOMS: atom_id res chain seq x y z
N ALA A 1 -0.61 32.34 7.30
CA ALA A 1 -1.74 33.26 7.09
C ALA A 1 -1.54 34.14 5.86
N MET A 2 -0.46 34.94 5.77
CA MET A 2 -0.30 35.92 4.67
C MET A 2 -0.17 35.35 3.24
N GLN A 3 0.32 34.12 3.05
CA GLN A 3 0.49 33.56 1.69
C GLN A 3 -0.83 33.15 1.04
N LEU A 4 -1.75 32.55 1.81
CA LEU A 4 -3.07 32.15 1.28
C LEU A 4 -3.91 33.37 0.96
N GLU A 5 -3.95 34.34 1.87
CA GLU A 5 -4.65 35.62 1.66
C GLU A 5 -4.13 36.34 0.42
N ARG A 6 -2.81 36.41 0.27
CA ARG A 6 -2.18 36.99 -0.92
C ARG A 6 -2.53 36.23 -2.20
N ALA A 7 -2.44 34.90 -2.19
CA ALA A 7 -2.76 34.08 -3.36
C ALA A 7 -4.21 34.27 -3.81
N VAL A 8 -5.15 34.35 -2.86
CA VAL A 8 -6.57 34.63 -3.14
C VAL A 8 -6.78 36.07 -3.60
N ALA A 9 -6.10 37.05 -2.99
CA ALA A 9 -6.21 38.45 -3.38
C ALA A 9 -5.67 38.72 -4.78
N GLU A 10 -4.58 38.06 -5.17
CA GLU A 10 -3.96 38.15 -6.50
C GLU A 10 -4.76 37.37 -7.56
N ASN A 11 -5.53 36.35 -7.17
CA ASN A 11 -6.28 35.47 -8.07
C ASN A 11 -7.76 35.39 -7.69
N ARG A 12 -8.46 36.53 -7.69
CA ARG A 12 -9.87 36.61 -7.25
C ARG A 12 -10.86 35.73 -8.02
N GLY A 13 -10.50 35.28 -9.22
CA GLY A 13 -11.30 34.37 -10.04
C GLY A 13 -10.97 32.89 -9.86
N ALA A 14 -9.98 32.54 -9.04
CA ALA A 14 -9.68 31.14 -8.76
C ALA A 14 -10.87 30.49 -8.03
N GLU A 15 -11.05 29.18 -8.22
CA GLU A 15 -12.12 28.37 -7.60
C GLU A 15 -11.58 27.46 -6.50
N GLY A 16 -10.26 27.48 -6.31
CA GLY A 16 -9.54 26.66 -5.35
C GLY A 16 -8.04 26.95 -5.34
N ILE A 17 -7.35 26.30 -4.42
CA ILE A 17 -5.90 26.34 -4.26
C ILE A 17 -5.39 24.96 -3.83
N ILE A 18 -4.22 24.58 -4.33
CA ILE A 18 -3.49 23.40 -3.86
C ILE A 18 -2.39 23.88 -2.93
N LEU A 19 -2.43 23.41 -1.68
CA LEU A 19 -1.44 23.74 -0.68
C LEU A 19 -0.46 22.57 -0.53
N GLY A 20 0.83 22.82 -0.78
CA GLY A 20 1.90 21.84 -0.58
C GLY A 20 1.83 21.24 0.83
N GLY A 21 1.60 19.93 0.92
CA GLY A 21 1.46 19.19 2.18
C GLY A 21 0.08 19.25 2.86
N HIS A 22 -0.89 19.98 2.33
CA HIS A 22 -2.26 20.07 2.91
C HIS A 22 -3.36 19.70 1.92
N GLY A 23 -3.08 19.68 0.61
CA GLY A 23 -3.98 19.19 -0.42
C GLY A 23 -4.80 20.27 -1.12
N LEU A 24 -5.87 19.83 -1.79
CA LEU A 24 -6.77 20.67 -2.57
C LEU A 24 -7.84 21.30 -1.66
N PHE A 25 -7.99 22.61 -1.78
CA PHE A 25 -9.08 23.38 -1.19
C PHE A 25 -9.85 24.05 -2.31
N THR A 26 -11.16 23.84 -2.39
CA THR A 26 -12.04 24.56 -3.32
C THR A 26 -13.07 25.37 -2.55
N TRP A 27 -13.56 26.45 -3.13
CA TRP A 27 -14.57 27.32 -2.52
C TRP A 27 -15.75 27.56 -3.45
N GLY A 28 -16.86 28.02 -2.88
CA GLY A 28 -18.12 28.30 -3.54
C GLY A 28 -19.03 29.09 -2.59
N ASN A 29 -20.07 29.74 -3.13
CA ASN A 29 -21.01 30.53 -2.34
C ASN A 29 -21.97 29.64 -1.53
N THR A 30 -22.07 28.36 -1.90
CA THR A 30 -22.88 27.36 -1.21
C THR A 30 -22.07 26.09 -0.95
N GLN A 31 -22.52 25.29 0.02
CA GLN A 31 -21.94 23.96 0.31
C GLN A 31 -21.94 23.06 -0.94
N ARG A 32 -23.00 23.15 -1.75
CA ARG A 32 -23.12 22.40 -3.01
C ARG A 32 -22.08 22.84 -4.03
N GLU A 33 -21.86 24.15 -4.18
CA GLU A 33 -20.83 24.67 -5.08
C GLU A 33 -19.42 24.25 -4.64
N CYS A 34 -19.09 24.33 -3.34
CA CYS A 34 -17.81 23.85 -2.84
C CYS A 34 -17.57 22.38 -3.21
N TYR A 35 -18.59 21.53 -3.00
CA TYR A 35 -18.54 20.10 -3.34
C TYR A 35 -18.34 19.88 -4.85
N LEU A 36 -19.15 20.53 -5.69
CA LEU A 36 -19.06 20.38 -7.14
C LEU A 36 -17.72 20.89 -7.69
N ASN A 37 -17.18 21.98 -7.13
CA ASN A 37 -15.87 22.49 -7.52
C ASN A 37 -14.76 21.51 -7.15
N SER A 38 -14.82 20.87 -5.98
CA SER A 38 -13.88 19.80 -5.60
C SER A 38 -13.90 18.66 -6.61
N ILE A 39 -15.10 18.13 -6.91
CA ILE A 39 -15.25 17.00 -7.84
C ILE A 39 -14.74 17.38 -9.23
N ARG A 40 -15.17 18.53 -9.77
CA ARG A 40 -14.74 18.99 -11.09
C ARG A 40 -13.22 19.14 -11.18
N THR A 41 -12.59 19.75 -10.18
CA THR A 41 -11.13 19.92 -10.18
C THR A 41 -10.40 18.58 -10.12
N ILE A 42 -10.87 17.62 -9.31
CA ILE A 42 -10.30 16.28 -9.23
C ILE A 42 -10.46 15.53 -10.56
N ASP A 43 -11.64 15.61 -11.18
CA ASP A 43 -11.92 14.97 -12.47
C ASP A 43 -11.00 15.53 -13.56
N GLN A 44 -10.85 16.86 -13.64
CA GLN A 44 -9.94 17.51 -14.59
C GLN A 44 -8.48 17.09 -14.39
N MET A 45 -8.02 16.95 -13.13
CA MET A 45 -6.68 16.42 -12.84
C MET A 45 -6.55 14.96 -13.31
N GLY A 46 -7.59 14.14 -13.09
CA GLY A 46 -7.64 12.76 -13.53
C GLY A 46 -7.60 12.63 -15.06
N GLU A 47 -8.40 13.42 -15.77
CA GLU A 47 -8.41 13.50 -17.23
C GLU A 47 -7.04 13.91 -17.77
N PHE A 48 -6.44 14.96 -17.19
CA PHE A 48 -5.10 15.40 -17.54
C PHE A 48 -4.06 14.28 -17.41
N ILE A 49 -4.06 13.53 -16.29
CA ILE A 49 -3.16 12.39 -16.09
C ILE A 49 -3.44 11.30 -17.13
N ALA A 50 -4.71 10.94 -17.36
CA ALA A 50 -5.09 9.89 -18.29
C ALA A 50 -4.68 10.23 -19.74
N GLU A 51 -4.79 11.49 -20.15
CA GLU A 51 -4.31 11.95 -21.46
C GLU A 51 -2.79 11.82 -21.61
N HIS A 52 -2.04 12.15 -20.56
CA HIS A 52 -0.58 11.99 -20.56
C HIS A 52 -0.18 10.51 -20.54
N GLN A 53 -0.89 9.66 -19.80
CA GLN A 53 -0.72 8.21 -19.83
C GLN A 53 -0.96 7.61 -21.22
N LYS A 54 -1.88 8.15 -22.01
CA LYS A 54 -2.12 7.69 -23.39
C LYS A 54 -1.02 8.11 -24.36
N LYS A 55 -0.38 9.25 -24.11
CA LYS A 55 0.73 9.78 -24.92
C LYS A 55 2.05 9.09 -24.59
N ASN A 56 2.28 8.86 -23.31
CA ASN A 56 3.43 8.12 -22.81
C ASN A 56 3.20 6.62 -23.01
N GLY A 57 4.26 5.89 -23.36
CA GLY A 57 4.17 4.47 -23.74
C GLY A 57 3.84 3.54 -22.58
N ALA A 58 4.45 2.35 -22.59
CA ALA A 58 4.18 1.34 -21.58
C ALA A 58 4.45 1.85 -20.14
N SER A 59 3.49 1.63 -19.24
CA SER A 59 3.62 1.99 -17.82
C SER A 59 4.82 1.31 -17.17
N PHE A 60 5.43 1.99 -16.20
CA PHE A 60 6.51 1.46 -15.37
C PHE A 60 7.72 0.90 -16.15
N GLY A 61 8.03 1.49 -17.31
CA GLY A 61 9.12 1.05 -18.17
C GLY A 61 8.85 -0.23 -18.96
N GLY A 62 7.59 -0.68 -18.99
CA GLY A 62 7.14 -1.87 -19.71
C GLY A 62 7.30 -3.18 -18.94
N ALA A 63 6.62 -4.21 -19.44
CA ALA A 63 6.63 -5.53 -18.85
C ALA A 63 7.94 -6.28 -19.15
N VAL A 64 8.52 -6.89 -18.13
CA VAL A 64 9.69 -7.80 -18.22
C VAL A 64 9.24 -9.26 -18.25
N CYS A 65 8.05 -9.55 -17.69
CA CYS A 65 7.43 -10.87 -17.73
C CYS A 65 5.91 -10.74 -17.91
N GLY A 66 5.23 -11.82 -18.31
CA GLY A 66 3.77 -11.87 -18.37
C GLY A 66 3.15 -12.38 -17.07
N PRO A 67 1.82 -12.22 -16.89
CA PRO A 67 1.07 -12.95 -15.87
C PRO A 67 1.26 -14.46 -16.07
N ALA A 68 1.43 -15.21 -14.98
CA ALA A 68 1.51 -16.66 -15.05
C ALA A 68 0.16 -17.26 -15.50
N VAL A 69 0.20 -18.24 -16.40
CA VAL A 69 -0.99 -18.89 -16.99
C VAL A 69 -1.93 -19.43 -15.90
N ASP A 70 -1.39 -20.18 -14.94
CA ASP A 70 -2.14 -20.78 -13.83
C ASP A 70 -2.02 -20.00 -12.51
N ARG A 71 -1.88 -18.67 -12.57
CA ARG A 71 -1.56 -17.83 -11.39
C ARG A 71 -2.45 -18.08 -10.17
N GLN A 72 -3.75 -18.31 -10.35
CA GLN A 72 -4.66 -18.58 -9.23
C GLN A 72 -4.35 -19.91 -8.55
N GLN A 73 -4.06 -20.96 -9.31
CA GLN A 73 -3.67 -22.26 -8.75
C GLN A 73 -2.31 -22.17 -8.06
N ILE A 74 -1.37 -21.41 -8.63
CA ILE A 74 -0.06 -21.18 -8.03
C ILE A 74 -0.22 -20.39 -6.73
N ALA A 75 -1.03 -19.32 -6.72
CA ALA A 75 -1.36 -18.55 -5.53
C ALA A 75 -1.92 -19.47 -4.43
N VAL A 76 -2.87 -20.35 -4.73
CA VAL A 76 -3.40 -21.34 -3.78
C VAL A 76 -2.30 -22.26 -3.23
N LYS A 77 -1.38 -22.74 -4.08
CA LYS A 77 -0.26 -23.60 -3.68
C LYS A 77 0.77 -22.90 -2.78
N ILE A 78 0.98 -21.59 -2.95
CA ILE A 78 1.98 -20.83 -2.18
C ILE A 78 1.42 -20.13 -0.95
N LEU A 79 0.11 -19.86 -0.91
CA LEU A 79 -0.51 -19.06 0.15
C LEU A 79 -0.28 -19.63 1.56
N PRO A 80 -0.32 -20.95 1.80
CA PRO A 80 -0.01 -21.51 3.13
C PRO A 80 1.43 -21.22 3.57
N ALA A 81 2.40 -21.38 2.67
CA ALA A 81 3.81 -21.10 2.96
C ALA A 81 4.03 -19.61 3.20
N LEU A 82 3.46 -18.76 2.34
CA LEU A 82 3.54 -17.31 2.47
C LEU A 82 2.89 -16.78 3.75
N ARG A 83 1.66 -17.22 4.05
CA ARG A 83 0.97 -16.86 5.30
C ARG A 83 1.72 -17.37 6.51
N GLY A 84 2.28 -18.57 6.46
CA GLY A 84 3.12 -19.14 7.51
C GLY A 84 4.35 -18.28 7.76
N ALA A 85 5.06 -17.90 6.70
CA ALA A 85 6.24 -17.03 6.77
C ALA A 85 5.91 -15.68 7.42
N VAL A 86 4.81 -15.03 7.05
CA VAL A 86 4.40 -13.72 7.59
C VAL A 86 3.78 -13.81 9.00
N SER A 87 3.38 -15.01 9.46
CA SER A 87 2.69 -15.21 10.75
C SER A 87 3.63 -15.42 11.97
N SER A 88 4.91 -15.05 11.89
CA SER A 88 5.90 -15.43 12.92
C SER A 88 5.60 -14.89 14.32
N ASN A 89 5.12 -13.65 14.41
CA ASN A 89 4.84 -12.99 15.68
C ASN A 89 3.36 -13.12 16.05
N ARG A 90 2.47 -12.99 15.06
CA ARG A 90 1.02 -13.16 15.19
C ARG A 90 0.46 -13.78 13.92
N ARG A 91 -0.60 -14.59 14.06
CA ARG A 91 -1.35 -15.11 12.90
C ARG A 91 -1.91 -13.94 12.07
N VAL A 92 -2.02 -14.13 10.76
CA VAL A 92 -2.60 -13.14 9.84
C VAL A 92 -3.57 -13.80 8.86
N ILE A 93 -4.57 -13.06 8.40
CA ILE A 93 -5.41 -13.44 7.27
C ILE A 93 -4.81 -12.83 6.01
N ALA A 94 -4.77 -13.60 4.93
CA ALA A 94 -4.27 -13.16 3.64
C ALA A 94 -5.39 -12.73 2.70
N HIS A 95 -5.11 -11.77 1.83
CA HIS A 95 -5.90 -11.41 0.66
C HIS A 95 -4.98 -11.47 -0.57
N TYR A 96 -5.45 -12.10 -1.64
CA TYR A 96 -4.74 -12.17 -2.92
C TYR A 96 -5.45 -11.27 -3.92
N ALA A 97 -4.70 -10.46 -4.66
CA ALA A 97 -5.21 -9.56 -5.68
C ALA A 97 -4.35 -9.64 -6.96
N ASP A 98 -5.01 -9.93 -8.07
CA ASP A 98 -4.41 -10.18 -9.40
C ASP A 98 -5.09 -9.38 -10.52
N HIS A 99 -5.69 -8.25 -10.16
CA HIS A 99 -6.26 -7.30 -11.12
C HIS A 99 -5.14 -6.66 -11.96
N GLU A 100 -5.52 -6.04 -13.07
CA GLU A 100 -4.57 -5.58 -14.09
C GLU A 100 -3.54 -4.58 -13.58
N ASP A 101 -3.90 -3.64 -12.69
CA ASP A 101 -2.95 -2.68 -12.12
C ASP A 101 -1.85 -3.38 -11.32
N ALA A 102 -2.21 -4.35 -10.49
CA ALA A 102 -1.25 -5.17 -9.75
C ALA A 102 -0.32 -5.91 -10.70
N LEU A 103 -0.87 -6.60 -11.70
CA LEU A 103 -0.09 -7.38 -12.66
C LEU A 103 0.83 -6.49 -13.49
N THR A 104 0.32 -5.36 -13.99
CA THR A 104 1.10 -4.36 -14.73
C THR A 104 2.27 -3.86 -13.89
N PHE A 105 2.05 -3.55 -12.62
CA PHE A 105 3.11 -3.11 -11.73
C PHE A 105 4.12 -4.21 -11.41
N VAL A 106 3.68 -5.39 -10.94
CA VAL A 106 4.63 -6.43 -10.47
C VAL A 106 5.46 -7.05 -11.59
N ASN A 107 4.97 -6.98 -12.82
CA ASN A 107 5.66 -7.48 -14.00
C ASN A 107 6.54 -6.43 -14.68
N SER A 108 6.52 -5.20 -14.19
CA SER A 108 7.23 -4.09 -14.83
C SER A 108 8.73 -4.10 -14.58
N LYS A 109 9.46 -3.38 -15.43
CA LYS A 109 10.90 -3.15 -15.28
C LYS A 109 11.24 -2.40 -14.00
N TRP A 110 10.36 -1.51 -13.54
CA TRP A 110 10.60 -0.59 -12.43
C TRP A 110 10.07 -1.07 -11.07
N VAL A 111 9.49 -2.27 -11.03
CA VAL A 111 8.86 -2.80 -9.80
C VAL A 111 9.79 -2.76 -8.60
N ARG A 112 11.08 -3.10 -8.78
CA ARG A 112 12.03 -3.22 -7.67
C ARG A 112 12.32 -1.86 -7.05
N GLU A 113 12.62 -0.88 -7.89
CA GLU A 113 12.97 0.48 -7.49
C GLU A 113 11.76 1.19 -6.87
N LEU A 114 10.59 1.14 -7.53
CA LEU A 114 9.37 1.76 -7.02
C LEU A 114 8.87 1.10 -5.72
N SER A 115 8.95 -0.22 -5.61
CA SER A 115 8.62 -0.93 -4.36
C SER A 115 9.57 -0.56 -3.22
N ALA A 116 10.86 -0.40 -3.53
CA ALA A 116 11.86 0.01 -2.55
C ALA A 116 11.64 1.45 -2.09
N LEU A 117 11.09 2.34 -2.92
CA LEU A 117 10.73 3.70 -2.49
C LEU A 117 9.57 3.75 -1.50
N GLY A 118 8.64 2.79 -1.61
CA GLY A 118 7.51 2.69 -0.69
C GLY A 118 6.31 3.54 -1.08
N THR A 119 5.37 3.65 -0.16
CA THR A 119 4.04 4.24 -0.45
C THR A 119 4.01 5.77 -0.39
N SER A 120 2.98 6.35 -1.03
CA SER A 120 2.88 7.78 -1.34
C SER A 120 2.23 8.66 -0.27
N CYS A 121 1.53 8.10 0.72
CA CYS A 121 0.71 8.86 1.66
C CYS A 121 0.90 8.38 3.11
N PRO A 122 0.89 9.28 4.11
CA PRO A 122 0.89 8.91 5.53
C PRO A 122 -0.09 7.80 5.91
N ASP A 123 -1.31 7.82 5.37
CA ASP A 123 -2.34 6.82 5.63
C ASP A 123 -1.94 5.42 5.12
N HIS A 124 -1.14 5.36 4.05
CA HIS A 124 -0.64 4.10 3.51
C HIS A 124 0.34 3.45 4.50
N PHE A 125 1.27 4.21 5.09
CA PHE A 125 2.26 3.67 6.03
C PHE A 125 1.66 2.92 7.19
N LEU A 126 0.51 3.39 7.72
CA LEU A 126 -0.19 2.73 8.82
C LEU A 126 -0.77 1.35 8.45
N ARG A 127 -1.02 1.10 7.16
CA ARG A 127 -1.70 -0.11 6.67
C ARG A 127 -0.81 -1.04 5.85
N THR A 128 0.14 -0.50 5.11
CA THR A 128 1.01 -1.23 4.18
C THR A 128 2.44 -1.36 4.67
N ARG A 129 2.81 -0.65 5.75
CA ARG A 129 4.19 -0.33 6.13
C ARG A 129 4.87 0.56 5.10
N VAL A 130 6.13 0.93 5.38
CA VAL A 130 6.90 1.81 4.51
C VAL A 130 7.09 1.21 3.12
N CYS A 131 7.49 -0.06 3.06
CA CYS A 131 7.70 -0.79 1.80
C CYS A 131 7.07 -2.18 1.84
N PRO A 132 6.57 -2.69 0.70
CA PRO A 132 6.19 -4.08 0.55
C PRO A 132 7.45 -4.98 0.54
N MET A 133 7.25 -6.28 0.74
CA MET A 133 8.29 -7.27 0.44
C MET A 133 8.16 -7.70 -1.02
N PHE A 134 9.25 -7.54 -1.79
CA PHE A 134 9.31 -8.01 -3.17
C PHE A 134 9.96 -9.40 -3.22
N VAL A 135 9.29 -10.36 -3.87
CA VAL A 135 9.83 -11.72 -4.09
C VAL A 135 10.03 -11.91 -5.59
N PRO A 136 11.28 -11.84 -6.09
CA PRO A 136 11.55 -12.08 -7.50
C PRO A 136 11.22 -13.54 -7.84
N TRP A 137 10.50 -13.76 -8.92
CA TRP A 137 10.15 -15.09 -9.41
C TRP A 137 9.83 -15.03 -10.90
N ASN A 138 10.26 -16.04 -11.65
CA ASN A 138 9.92 -16.19 -13.06
C ASN A 138 9.14 -17.49 -13.28
N SER A 139 7.86 -17.39 -13.61
CA SER A 139 6.98 -18.54 -13.83
C SER A 139 7.38 -19.44 -15.00
N GLU A 140 8.16 -18.94 -15.96
CA GLU A 140 8.62 -19.72 -17.12
C GLU A 140 9.86 -20.58 -16.79
N ALA A 141 10.63 -20.18 -15.77
CA ALA A 141 11.90 -20.81 -15.43
C ALA A 141 11.89 -21.51 -14.06
N GLU A 142 10.95 -21.16 -13.18
CA GLU A 142 10.94 -21.59 -11.79
C GLU A 142 9.58 -22.15 -11.39
N ASP A 143 9.59 -23.20 -10.57
CA ASP A 143 8.37 -23.81 -10.05
C ASP A 143 7.90 -23.16 -8.74
N ALA A 144 6.76 -23.66 -8.23
CA ALA A 144 6.19 -23.19 -6.97
C ALA A 144 7.04 -23.55 -5.73
N ASN A 145 7.91 -24.55 -5.80
CA ASN A 145 8.78 -24.92 -4.67
C ASN A 145 9.96 -23.95 -4.57
N THR A 146 10.56 -23.57 -5.70
CA THR A 146 11.55 -22.49 -5.76
C THR A 146 10.96 -21.19 -5.22
N LEU A 147 9.71 -20.85 -5.59
CA LEU A 147 9.02 -19.68 -5.03
C LEU A 147 8.88 -19.75 -3.49
N LYS A 148 8.48 -20.90 -2.93
CA LYS A 148 8.40 -21.08 -1.47
C LYS A 148 9.75 -20.87 -0.79
N SER A 149 10.84 -21.39 -1.36
CA SER A 149 12.19 -21.16 -0.85
C SER A 149 12.57 -19.69 -0.88
N ARG A 150 12.27 -18.98 -1.98
CA ARG A 150 12.50 -17.52 -2.09
C ARG A 150 11.69 -16.72 -1.08
N ILE A 151 10.44 -17.11 -0.81
CA ILE A 151 9.62 -16.47 0.23
C ILE A 151 10.31 -16.58 1.59
N HIS A 152 10.84 -17.76 1.94
CA HIS A 152 11.55 -17.98 3.19
C HIS A 152 12.86 -17.20 3.30
N GLU A 153 13.58 -17.03 2.19
CA GLU A 153 14.79 -16.20 2.15
C GLU A 153 14.45 -14.71 2.32
N GLN A 154 13.48 -14.22 1.54
CA GLN A 154 13.16 -12.79 1.49
C GLN A 154 12.51 -12.28 2.77
N ILE A 155 11.71 -13.11 3.45
CA ILE A 155 11.13 -12.70 4.74
C ILE A 155 12.21 -12.44 5.80
N GLY A 156 13.31 -13.21 5.77
CA GLY A 156 14.45 -12.99 6.67
C GLY A 156 15.12 -11.65 6.39
N LYS A 157 15.42 -11.37 5.12
CA LYS A 157 16.01 -10.10 4.68
C LYS A 157 15.12 -8.90 5.03
N TYR A 158 13.82 -9.00 4.73
CA TYR A 158 12.86 -7.94 5.03
C TYR A 158 12.85 -7.57 6.52
N ARG A 159 12.83 -8.56 7.41
CA ARG A 159 12.82 -8.31 8.87
C ARG A 159 14.09 -7.64 9.36
N ILE A 160 15.24 -8.02 8.81
CA ILE A 160 16.54 -7.43 9.14
C ILE A 160 16.56 -5.97 8.68
N GLU A 161 16.21 -5.69 7.43
CA GLU A 161 16.19 -4.33 6.89
C GLU A 161 15.16 -3.45 7.60
N TYR A 162 13.98 -3.97 7.94
CA TYR A 162 12.97 -3.23 8.68
C TYR A 162 13.44 -2.89 10.10
N ARG A 163 14.14 -3.80 10.78
CA ARG A 163 14.76 -3.50 12.09
C ARG A 163 15.87 -2.46 11.95
N LYS A 164 16.74 -2.58 10.95
CA LYS A 164 17.81 -1.60 10.67
C LYS A 164 17.22 -0.20 10.40
N TYR A 165 16.14 -0.13 9.63
CA TYR A 165 15.38 1.10 9.40
C TYR A 165 14.94 1.75 10.72
N TYR A 166 14.32 0.97 11.61
CA TYR A 166 13.92 1.46 12.93
C TYR A 166 15.13 1.89 13.77
N ASP A 167 16.15 1.05 13.90
CA ASP A 167 17.32 1.33 14.75
C ASP A 167 18.09 2.58 14.30
N SER A 168 18.07 2.90 13.00
CA SER A 168 18.74 4.08 12.45
C SER A 168 18.03 5.41 12.72
N LEU A 169 16.74 5.38 13.06
CA LEU A 169 15.89 6.58 13.19
C LEU A 169 15.22 6.70 14.55
N ALA A 170 15.11 5.62 15.31
CA ALA A 170 14.50 5.62 16.63
C ALA A 170 15.32 6.46 17.61
N THR A 171 14.62 7.29 18.38
CA THR A 171 15.17 8.03 19.52
C THR A 171 14.68 7.39 20.82
N VAL A 172 15.15 7.90 21.97
CA VAL A 172 14.72 7.44 23.29
C VAL A 172 13.20 7.56 23.50
N ASP A 173 12.56 8.51 22.83
CA ASP A 173 11.12 8.78 22.93
C ASP A 173 10.28 8.04 21.88
N SER A 174 10.93 7.31 20.96
CA SER A 174 10.21 6.57 19.92
C SER A 174 9.39 5.41 20.50
N PRO A 175 8.14 5.19 20.02
CA PRO A 175 7.39 3.97 20.27
C PRO A 175 8.18 2.71 19.97
N LYS A 176 7.86 1.62 20.67
CA LYS A 176 8.54 0.33 20.47
C LYS A 176 8.42 -0.15 19.03
N LEU A 177 9.49 -0.80 18.56
CA LEU A 177 9.52 -1.48 17.26
C LEU A 177 8.25 -2.33 17.05
N ARG A 178 7.57 -2.07 15.94
CA ARG A 178 6.39 -2.83 15.53
C ARG A 178 6.78 -4.19 14.96
N ASP A 179 5.78 -5.02 14.67
CA ASP A 179 6.00 -6.29 13.96
C ASP A 179 6.80 -6.04 12.67
N THR A 180 7.91 -6.76 12.50
CA THR A 180 8.83 -6.64 11.37
C THR A 180 8.41 -7.45 10.15
N ASN A 181 7.24 -8.08 10.19
CA ASN A 181 6.64 -8.75 9.03
C ASN A 181 6.03 -7.75 8.04
N PRO A 182 6.11 -8.03 6.72
CA PRO A 182 5.49 -7.21 5.70
C PRO A 182 3.97 -7.31 5.78
N SER A 183 3.28 -6.22 5.45
CA SER A 183 1.83 -6.21 5.29
C SER A 183 1.39 -6.40 3.83
N VAL A 184 2.30 -6.16 2.89
CA VAL A 184 2.11 -6.37 1.44
C VAL A 184 3.30 -7.16 0.90
N VAL A 185 3.01 -8.16 0.05
CA VAL A 185 4.02 -8.94 -0.68
C VAL A 185 3.71 -8.90 -2.16
N LEU A 186 4.74 -8.62 -2.98
CA LEU A 186 4.66 -8.51 -4.43
C LEU A 186 5.41 -9.67 -5.08
N ILE A 187 4.78 -10.33 -6.04
CA ILE A 187 5.38 -11.47 -6.75
C ILE A 187 5.07 -11.31 -8.25
N PRO A 188 6.10 -11.14 -9.11
CA PRO A 188 5.92 -11.13 -10.55
C PRO A 188 5.17 -12.38 -11.04
N GLY A 189 4.37 -12.25 -12.08
CA GLY A 189 3.51 -13.30 -12.61
C GLY A 189 2.24 -13.59 -11.79
N LEU A 190 2.20 -13.26 -10.48
CA LEU A 190 1.06 -13.56 -9.61
C LEU A 190 0.24 -12.34 -9.21
N GLY A 191 0.89 -11.21 -8.90
CA GLY A 191 0.24 -10.02 -8.36
C GLY A 191 0.68 -9.73 -6.92
N LEU A 192 -0.27 -9.30 -6.08
CA LEU A 192 0.02 -8.84 -4.72
C LEU A 192 -0.80 -9.55 -3.65
N PHE A 193 -0.20 -9.69 -2.47
CA PHE A 193 -0.76 -10.35 -1.31
C PHE A 193 -0.76 -9.40 -0.11
N GLY A 194 -1.92 -9.12 0.46
CA GLY A 194 -2.07 -8.30 1.66
C GLY A 194 -2.34 -9.16 2.90
N PHE A 195 -1.86 -8.71 4.05
CA PHE A 195 -1.99 -9.41 5.32
C PHE A 195 -2.60 -8.48 6.37
N GLY A 196 -3.61 -8.98 7.08
CA GLY A 196 -4.31 -8.23 8.11
C GLY A 196 -4.90 -9.14 9.19
N LYS A 197 -5.58 -8.56 10.18
CA LYS A 197 -6.15 -9.36 11.26
C LYS A 197 -7.41 -10.15 10.85
N ASN A 198 -8.08 -9.70 9.80
CA ASN A 198 -9.26 -10.32 9.21
C ASN A 198 -9.29 -10.08 7.70
N LYS A 199 -10.26 -10.67 6.98
CA LYS A 199 -10.36 -10.55 5.51
C LYS A 199 -10.57 -9.11 5.04
N LYS A 200 -11.34 -8.30 5.79
CA LYS A 200 -11.58 -6.89 5.48
C LYS A 200 -10.27 -6.11 5.54
N GLU A 201 -9.51 -6.22 6.61
CA GLU A 201 -8.23 -5.51 6.74
C GLU A 201 -7.19 -5.99 5.73
N ALA A 202 -7.07 -7.30 5.49
CA ALA A 202 -6.14 -7.81 4.48
C ALA A 202 -6.46 -7.29 3.08
N ARG A 203 -7.74 -7.17 2.73
CA ARG A 203 -8.22 -6.57 1.47
C ARG A 203 -7.95 -5.06 1.42
N ILE A 204 -8.26 -4.34 2.49
CA ILE A 204 -8.01 -2.89 2.56
C ILE A 204 -6.51 -2.62 2.39
N THR A 205 -5.65 -3.41 3.02
CA THR A 205 -4.18 -3.32 2.84
C THR A 205 -3.76 -3.49 1.38
N THR A 206 -4.39 -4.41 0.63
CA THR A 206 -4.14 -4.52 -0.82
C THR A 206 -4.64 -3.30 -1.59
N GLU A 207 -5.86 -2.82 -1.30
CA GLU A 207 -6.46 -1.63 -1.96
C GLU A 207 -5.61 -0.37 -1.76
N PHE A 208 -5.07 -0.16 -0.55
CA PHE A 208 -4.17 0.96 -0.29
C PHE A 208 -2.88 0.88 -1.10
N PHE A 209 -2.33 -0.33 -1.30
CA PHE A 209 -1.14 -0.46 -2.11
C PHE A 209 -1.42 -0.26 -3.61
N ILE A 210 -2.60 -0.65 -4.09
CA ILE A 210 -3.05 -0.35 -5.46
C ILE A 210 -3.14 1.15 -5.67
N ASN A 211 -3.69 1.89 -4.70
CA ASN A 211 -3.72 3.35 -4.77
C ASN A 211 -2.30 3.94 -4.84
N ALA A 212 -1.33 3.36 -4.13
CA ALA A 212 0.08 3.76 -4.25
C ALA A 212 0.63 3.48 -5.66
N ILE A 213 0.27 2.35 -6.27
CA ILE A 213 0.61 2.03 -7.67
C ILE A 213 0.01 3.09 -8.61
N HIS A 214 -1.24 3.50 -8.43
CA HIS A 214 -1.85 4.56 -9.26
C HIS A 214 -1.15 5.90 -9.12
N VAL A 215 -0.71 6.26 -7.91
CA VAL A 215 0.09 7.49 -7.71
C VAL A 215 1.44 7.39 -8.42
N MET A 216 2.13 6.25 -8.33
CA MET A 216 3.38 6.02 -9.05
C MET A 216 3.16 6.12 -10.57
N ALA A 217 2.10 5.47 -11.08
CA ALA A 217 1.73 5.50 -12.50
C ALA A 217 1.42 6.92 -12.97
N GLY A 218 0.65 7.69 -12.19
CA GLY A 218 0.30 9.07 -12.49
C GLY A 218 1.53 9.98 -12.48
N ALA A 219 2.41 9.82 -11.50
CA ALA A 219 3.67 10.55 -11.46
C ALA A 219 4.52 10.27 -12.71
N ASN A 220 4.73 9.00 -13.04
CA ASN A 220 5.49 8.60 -14.23
C ASN A 220 4.85 9.09 -15.53
N ALA A 221 3.52 9.15 -15.60
CA ALA A 221 2.82 9.67 -16.76
C ALA A 221 3.08 11.16 -17.01
N LEU A 222 3.39 11.92 -15.96
CA LEU A 222 3.69 13.35 -16.04
C LEU A 222 5.18 13.65 -16.19
N GLU A 223 6.01 12.64 -16.48
CA GLU A 223 7.45 12.84 -16.71
C GLU A 223 7.68 13.64 -18.00
N ASP A 224 8.30 14.82 -17.90
CA ASP A 224 8.51 15.77 -19.00
C ASP A 224 9.99 16.16 -19.22
N GLY A 225 10.92 15.26 -18.89
CA GLY A 225 12.37 15.44 -19.05
C GLY A 225 13.11 15.41 -17.72
N SER A 226 14.36 15.89 -17.69
CA SER A 226 15.20 15.83 -16.49
C SER A 226 14.74 16.83 -15.44
N ALA A 227 14.16 16.31 -14.35
CA ALA A 227 13.85 17.07 -13.15
C ALA A 227 15.10 17.81 -12.66
N GLY A 228 15.02 19.14 -12.55
CA GLY A 228 16.06 19.93 -11.90
C GLY A 228 16.25 19.47 -10.45
N GLY A 229 17.46 19.62 -9.90
CA GLY A 229 17.82 19.08 -8.57
C GLY A 229 17.04 19.64 -7.37
N HIS A 230 16.07 20.53 -7.57
CA HIS A 230 15.18 21.01 -6.52
C HIS A 230 13.84 20.26 -6.58
N VAL A 231 13.56 19.52 -5.53
CA VAL A 231 12.27 18.85 -5.31
C VAL A 231 11.29 19.90 -4.78
N PRO A 232 10.20 20.24 -5.51
CA PRO A 232 9.28 21.32 -5.12
C PRO A 232 8.65 21.16 -3.72
N GLN A 233 8.60 19.93 -3.22
CA GLN A 233 8.06 19.57 -1.92
C GLN A 233 9.03 19.88 -0.76
N ALA A 234 10.33 20.09 -1.03
CA ALA A 234 11.31 20.41 -0.03
C ALA A 234 11.30 21.91 0.31
N ARG A 235 11.30 22.27 1.60
CA ARG A 235 11.29 23.69 2.01
C ARG A 235 12.63 24.37 1.77
N THR A 236 13.72 23.60 1.70
CA THR A 236 15.08 24.08 1.46
C THR A 236 15.83 23.17 0.49
N ALA A 237 16.92 23.69 -0.09
CA ALA A 237 17.80 22.91 -0.96
C ALA A 237 18.48 21.75 -0.21
N GLU A 238 18.81 21.93 1.06
CA GLU A 238 19.37 20.89 1.92
C GLU A 238 18.37 19.76 2.15
N GLN A 239 17.11 20.07 2.46
CA GLN A 239 16.06 19.08 2.63
C GLN A 239 15.80 18.29 1.34
N SER A 240 15.98 18.91 0.17
CA SER A 240 15.81 18.23 -1.12
C SER A 240 16.71 16.98 -1.25
N LYS A 241 17.86 16.94 -0.55
CA LYS A 241 18.79 15.81 -0.56
C LYS A 241 18.28 14.58 0.19
N GLU A 242 17.28 14.74 1.06
CA GLU A 242 16.68 13.63 1.81
C GLU A 242 15.60 12.90 1.00
N PHE A 243 15.07 13.54 -0.04
CA PHE A 243 14.08 12.93 -0.93
C PHE A 243 14.78 11.97 -1.89
N THR A 244 14.18 10.81 -2.08
CA THR A 244 14.62 9.86 -3.10
C THR A 244 13.62 9.89 -4.25
N GLN A 245 14.14 10.07 -5.45
CA GLN A 245 13.36 10.14 -6.67
C GLN A 245 13.71 8.97 -7.57
N PHE A 246 12.70 8.42 -8.25
CA PHE A 246 12.87 7.48 -9.35
C PHE A 246 11.90 7.83 -10.47
N HIS A 247 12.44 8.20 -11.63
CA HIS A 247 11.67 8.91 -12.65
C HIS A 247 10.95 10.12 -12.04
N ASN A 248 9.74 10.45 -12.44
CA ASN A 248 8.98 11.56 -11.85
C ASN A 248 8.29 11.21 -10.50
N TYR A 249 8.52 10.02 -9.94
CA TYR A 249 7.99 9.68 -8.62
C TYR A 249 8.99 10.08 -7.52
N VAL A 250 8.55 10.96 -6.62
CA VAL A 250 9.33 11.44 -5.47
C VAL A 250 8.78 10.80 -4.19
N ALA A 251 9.61 9.99 -3.53
CA ALA A 251 9.25 9.34 -2.28
C ALA A 251 9.49 10.26 -1.08
N LEU A 252 8.68 10.09 -0.04
CA LEU A 252 8.89 10.76 1.24
C LEU A 252 10.23 10.31 1.84
N PRO A 253 11.03 11.23 2.45
CA PRO A 253 12.22 10.85 3.18
C PRO A 253 11.93 9.79 4.25
N ARG A 254 12.88 8.87 4.46
CA ARG A 254 12.74 7.78 5.43
C ARG A 254 12.54 8.27 6.86
N SER A 255 13.17 9.38 7.21
CA SER A 255 13.00 10.11 8.46
C SER A 255 11.54 10.55 8.67
N GLU A 256 10.93 11.18 7.67
CA GLU A 256 9.53 11.62 7.72
C GLU A 256 8.56 10.43 7.71
N ALA A 257 8.82 9.41 6.90
CA ALA A 257 8.04 8.16 6.94
C ALA A 257 8.09 7.51 8.33
N PHE A 258 9.24 7.56 9.01
CA PHE A 258 9.40 7.02 10.36
C PHE A 258 8.60 7.83 11.38
N ARG A 259 8.68 9.17 11.29
CA ARG A 259 7.93 10.08 12.16
C ARG A 259 6.42 9.87 12.06
N ILE A 260 5.92 9.51 10.87
CA ILE A 260 4.51 9.15 10.66
C ILE A 260 4.22 7.76 11.21
N GLU A 261 5.00 6.74 10.83
CA GLU A 261 4.73 5.36 11.24
C GLU A 261 4.80 5.20 12.76
N TYR A 262 5.77 5.86 13.41
CA TYR A 262 6.03 5.80 14.85
C TYR A 262 5.56 7.07 15.58
N TRP A 263 4.51 7.73 15.07
CA TRP A 263 3.94 8.88 15.75
C TRP A 263 3.24 8.48 17.06
N THR A 264 3.65 9.07 18.18
CA THR A 264 3.14 8.74 19.53
C THR A 264 1.64 8.97 19.69
N LEU A 265 1.10 10.02 19.08
CA LEU A 265 -0.35 10.29 19.12
C LEU A 265 -1.15 9.24 18.35
N GLU A 266 -0.60 8.71 17.25
CA GLU A 266 -1.25 7.65 16.49
C GLU A 266 -1.18 6.32 17.26
N GLU A 267 -0.06 6.03 17.92
CA GLU A 267 0.03 4.88 18.82
C GLU A 267 -0.98 4.97 19.97
N ALA A 268 -1.16 6.16 20.56
CA ALA A 268 -2.16 6.38 21.60
C ALA A 268 -3.60 6.11 21.09
N LYS A 269 -3.91 6.43 19.82
CA LYS A 269 -5.20 6.06 19.22
C LYS A 269 -5.33 4.54 19.07
N LEU A 270 -4.27 3.86 18.62
CA LEU A 270 -4.26 2.39 18.49
C LEU A 270 -4.46 1.70 19.84
N GLN A 271 -3.86 2.22 20.92
CA GLN A 271 -4.01 1.69 22.27
C GLN A 271 -5.44 1.89 22.85
N ARG A 272 -6.17 2.90 22.36
CA ARG A 272 -7.58 3.15 22.74
C ARG A 272 -8.58 2.30 21.98
N MET A 273 -8.16 1.57 20.94
CA MET A 273 -9.06 0.69 20.21
C MET A 273 -9.52 -0.48 21.11
N PRO A 274 -10.74 -1.00 20.90
CA PRO A 274 -11.20 -2.19 21.62
C PRO A 274 -10.22 -3.37 21.45
N PRO A 275 -10.12 -4.25 22.45
CA PRO A 275 -9.29 -5.43 22.34
C PRO A 275 -9.70 -6.27 21.13
N GLU A 276 -8.72 -6.93 20.54
CA GLU A 276 -8.93 -7.79 19.40
C GLU A 276 -9.88 -8.97 19.77
N ALA A 277 -10.80 -9.31 18.88
CA ALA A 277 -11.77 -10.38 19.12
C ALA A 277 -11.08 -11.74 19.30
N GLU A 278 -11.66 -12.60 20.14
CA GLU A 278 -11.09 -13.89 20.58
C GLU A 278 -10.62 -14.81 19.42
N PHE A 279 -11.37 -14.84 18.32
CA PHE A 279 -11.03 -15.63 17.13
C PHE A 279 -10.54 -14.80 15.94
N SER A 280 -10.18 -13.53 16.16
CA SER A 280 -9.48 -12.76 15.16
C SER A 280 -8.21 -13.49 14.69
N ARG A 281 -7.82 -13.27 13.43
CA ARG A 281 -6.67 -13.92 12.76
C ARG A 281 -6.78 -15.43 12.57
N LYS A 282 -7.91 -16.05 12.95
CA LYS A 282 -8.13 -17.49 12.81
C LYS A 282 -9.05 -17.77 11.63
N VAL A 283 -8.76 -18.88 10.96
CA VAL A 283 -9.63 -19.49 9.96
C VAL A 283 -10.20 -20.75 10.61
N ALA A 284 -11.52 -20.91 10.58
CA ALA A 284 -12.22 -22.08 11.10
C ALA A 284 -12.97 -22.78 9.98
N LEU A 285 -12.81 -24.09 9.86
CA LEU A 285 -13.62 -24.95 8.99
C LEU A 285 -14.71 -25.58 9.85
N VAL A 286 -15.97 -25.39 9.47
CA VAL A 286 -17.12 -26.04 10.12
C VAL A 286 -17.75 -27.00 9.11
N VAL A 287 -17.62 -28.29 9.38
CA VAL A 287 -18.25 -29.37 8.60
C VAL A 287 -19.64 -29.65 9.17
N GLY A 288 -20.66 -29.78 8.32
CA GLY A 288 -22.07 -29.84 8.73
C GLY A 288 -22.61 -28.47 9.19
N GLY A 289 -22.05 -27.38 8.65
CA GLY A 289 -22.31 -26.01 9.11
C GLY A 289 -23.54 -25.32 8.51
N ALA A 290 -24.32 -25.98 7.64
CA ALA A 290 -25.48 -25.38 6.98
C ALA A 290 -26.74 -25.36 7.86
N SER A 291 -26.83 -26.23 8.87
CA SER A 291 -28.01 -26.32 9.74
C SER A 291 -27.68 -26.63 11.21
N GLY A 292 -28.71 -26.55 12.06
CA GLY A 292 -28.65 -26.96 13.47
C GLY A 292 -27.46 -26.39 14.23
N ILE A 293 -26.75 -27.29 14.94
CA ILE A 293 -25.59 -26.94 15.77
C ILE A 293 -24.46 -26.35 14.93
N GLY A 294 -24.17 -26.91 13.75
CA GLY A 294 -23.07 -26.45 12.91
C GLY A 294 -23.26 -25.00 12.44
N LYS A 295 -24.48 -24.63 12.06
CA LYS A 295 -24.82 -23.24 11.69
C LYS A 295 -24.63 -22.26 12.84
N GLU A 296 -25.06 -22.63 14.04
CA GLU A 296 -24.88 -21.78 15.23
C GLU A 296 -23.41 -21.65 15.63
N VAL A 297 -22.62 -22.73 15.53
CA VAL A 297 -21.17 -22.70 15.75
C VAL A 297 -20.49 -21.79 14.73
N ALA A 298 -20.79 -21.94 13.43
CA ALA A 298 -20.25 -21.08 12.38
C ALA A 298 -20.58 -19.60 12.63
N SER A 299 -21.83 -19.30 12.98
CA SER A 299 -22.29 -17.95 13.28
C SER A 299 -21.61 -17.35 14.51
N LEU A 300 -21.44 -18.14 15.58
CA LEU A 300 -20.77 -17.71 16.80
C LEU A 300 -19.28 -17.44 16.58
N LEU A 301 -18.59 -18.30 15.83
CA LEU A 301 -17.19 -18.11 15.45
C LEU A 301 -17.00 -16.82 14.64
N ALA A 302 -17.86 -16.58 13.66
CA ALA A 302 -17.84 -15.36 12.85
C ALA A 302 -18.09 -14.10 13.71
N LYS A 303 -19.09 -14.13 14.61
CA LYS A 303 -19.35 -13.03 15.57
C LYS A 303 -18.16 -12.75 16.48
N LYS A 304 -17.41 -13.78 16.85
CA LYS A 304 -16.17 -13.67 17.65
C LYS A 304 -14.91 -13.42 16.81
N GLY A 305 -15.06 -13.08 15.52
CA GLY A 305 -13.99 -12.57 14.65
C GLY A 305 -13.27 -13.59 13.77
N ALA A 306 -13.67 -14.86 13.79
CA ALA A 306 -13.09 -15.89 12.92
C ALA A 306 -13.46 -15.67 11.45
N GLN A 307 -12.58 -16.09 10.53
CA GLN A 307 -12.95 -16.31 9.15
C GLN A 307 -13.46 -17.76 9.02
N VAL A 308 -14.72 -17.93 8.66
CA VAL A 308 -15.37 -19.25 8.70
C VAL A 308 -15.56 -19.78 7.29
N VAL A 309 -15.09 -21.00 7.06
CA VAL A 309 -15.42 -21.82 5.89
C VAL A 309 -16.45 -22.83 6.33
N VAL A 310 -17.61 -22.82 5.70
CA VAL A 310 -18.67 -23.81 5.94
C VAL A 310 -18.58 -24.87 4.85
N ALA A 311 -18.49 -26.13 5.26
CA ALA A 311 -18.59 -27.28 4.38
C ALA A 311 -19.79 -28.11 4.81
N ASP A 312 -20.60 -28.54 3.86
CA ASP A 312 -21.77 -29.39 4.08
C ASP A 312 -21.97 -30.33 2.90
N TYR A 313 -22.75 -31.39 3.12
CA TYR A 313 -23.05 -32.44 2.12
C TYR A 313 -24.38 -32.19 1.41
#